data_AF-A0A4Q5L905-F1
#
_entry.id   AF-A0A4Q5L905-F1
#
_cell.length_a   1.000
_cell.length_b   1.000
_cell.length_c   1.000
_cell.angle_alpha   90.00
_cell.angle_beta   90.00
_cell.angle_gamma   90.00
#
_symmetry.space_group_name_H-M   'P 1'
#
loop_
_entity.id
_entity.type
_entity.pdbx_description
1 polymer ?
#
loop_
_entity_poly.entity_id
_entity_poly.type
_entity_poly.pdbx_seq_one_letter_code
_entity_poly.pdbx_strand_id
1 'polypeptide(L)'
;MRSYKSLNNLVGWLVFALATLTYLLTLEPTASFWDCGEFIACSYKLLVPHPPGAPTFLLLGRLFSLFAFGDVTKVSVLINTLSALSSSFTVLFLFWTITMLAKKLVLHRPGLPNDRLAEPTGGQTALILGAGAVGA
;
A
#
# COMPACT_ATOMS: atom_id res chain seq x y z
N MET A 1 2.88 8.58 -28.18
CA MET A 1 1.90 8.67 -27.07
C MET A 1 2.12 7.51 -26.13
N ARG A 2 2.16 7.70 -24.79
CA ARG A 2 2.28 6.57 -23.84
C ARG A 2 0.96 5.79 -23.79
N SER A 3 1.01 4.45 -23.76
CA SER A 3 -0.20 3.61 -23.59
C SER A 3 -0.82 3.81 -22.20
N TYR A 4 -2.14 3.62 -22.09
CA TYR A 4 -2.87 3.62 -20.81
C TYR A 4 -2.18 2.76 -19.76
N LYS A 5 -1.68 1.58 -20.13
CA LYS A 5 -1.02 0.66 -19.19
C LYS A 5 0.23 1.30 -18.56
N SER A 6 1.05 1.97 -19.36
CA SER A 6 2.25 2.65 -18.87
C SER A 6 1.89 3.81 -17.94
N LEU A 7 0.87 4.59 -18.31
CA LEU A 7 0.43 5.71 -17.50
C LEU A 7 -0.21 5.26 -16.18
N ASN A 8 -1.07 4.23 -16.21
CA ASN A 8 -1.69 3.62 -15.03
C ASN A 8 -0.64 3.09 -14.04
N ASN A 9 0.39 2.41 -14.54
CA ASN A 9 1.46 1.92 -13.68
C ASN A 9 2.27 3.08 -13.07
N LEU A 10 2.59 4.10 -13.86
CA LEU A 10 3.33 5.27 -13.36
C LEU A 10 2.54 6.02 -12.29
N VAL A 11 1.26 6.33 -12.55
CA VAL A 11 0.41 7.04 -11.59
C VAL A 11 0.23 6.23 -10.32
N GLY A 12 0.02 4.91 -10.42
CA GLY A 12 -0.05 4.04 -9.24
C GLY A 12 1.21 4.15 -8.37
N TRP A 13 2.40 4.06 -8.97
CA TRP A 13 3.66 4.21 -8.21
C TRP A 13 3.86 5.61 -7.64
N LEU A 14 3.37 6.67 -8.29
CA LEU A 14 3.38 8.02 -7.72
C LEU A 14 2.45 8.14 -6.51
N VAL A 15 1.24 7.55 -6.58
CA VAL A 15 0.31 7.47 -5.45
C VAL A 15 0.93 6.68 -4.29
N PHE A 16 1.58 5.55 -4.58
CA PHE A 16 2.35 4.79 -3.58
C PHE A 16 3.44 5.63 -2.91
N ALA A 17 4.22 6.37 -3.69
CA ALA A 17 5.30 7.20 -3.16
C ALA A 17 4.77 8.33 -2.27
N LEU A 18 3.66 8.97 -2.67
CA LEU A 18 2.98 9.98 -1.86
C LEU A 18 2.42 9.40 -0.55
N ALA A 19 1.78 8.23 -0.60
CA ALA A 19 1.29 7.54 0.58
C ALA A 19 2.44 7.15 1.51
N THR A 20 3.52 6.59 0.96
CA THR A 20 4.74 6.23 1.71
C THR A 20 5.33 7.45 2.40
N LEU A 21 5.52 8.55 1.67
CA LEU A 21 6.03 9.79 2.24
C LEU A 21 5.12 10.30 3.37
N THR A 22 3.81 10.34 3.14
CA THR A 22 2.83 10.81 4.13
C THR A 22 2.86 9.96 5.39
N TYR A 23 2.82 8.63 5.26
CA TYR A 23 2.85 7.74 6.40
C TYR A 23 4.20 7.77 7.11
N LEU A 24 5.33 7.88 6.40
CA LEU A 24 6.63 8.00 7.06
C LEU A 24 6.79 9.32 7.82
N LEU A 25 6.25 10.43 7.29
CA LEU A 25 6.29 11.73 7.97
C LEU A 25 5.37 11.80 9.19
N THR A 26 4.35 10.95 9.25
CA THR A 26 3.33 10.95 10.31
C THR A 26 3.38 9.73 11.23
N LEU A 27 4.35 8.83 11.02
CA LEU A 27 4.50 7.61 11.83
C LEU A 27 4.86 7.99 13.27
N GLU A 28 4.24 7.32 14.24
CA GLU A 28 4.60 7.47 15.65
C GLU A 28 6.00 6.85 15.90
N PRO A 29 7.02 7.61 16.33
CA PRO A 29 8.38 7.08 16.50
C PRO A 29 8.49 6.08 17.66
N THR A 30 7.50 6.06 18.55
CA THR A 30 7.48 5.24 19.77
C THR A 30 6.38 4.16 19.74
N ALA A 31 6.10 3.55 20.89
CA ALA A 31 4.98 2.65 21.03
C ALA A 31 3.68 3.48 21.14
N SER A 32 2.86 3.44 20.08
CA SER A 32 1.52 4.04 20.12
C SER A 32 0.59 3.30 21.07
N PHE A 33 -0.54 3.96 21.38
CA PHE A 33 -1.62 3.39 22.16
C PHE A 33 -2.17 2.10 21.52
N TRP A 34 -2.65 1.18 22.36
CA TRP A 34 -3.29 -0.07 21.97
C TRP A 34 -2.29 -1.16 21.53
N ASP A 35 -2.51 -1.76 20.36
CA ASP A 35 -1.80 -2.97 19.91
C ASP A 35 -0.34 -2.72 19.51
N CYS A 36 0.05 -1.48 19.17
CA CYS A 36 1.39 -1.20 18.64
C CYS A 36 2.50 -1.64 19.60
N GLY A 37 2.35 -1.38 20.90
CA GLY A 37 3.32 -1.81 21.92
C GLY A 37 3.47 -3.34 21.98
N GLU A 38 2.35 -4.06 21.94
CA GLU A 38 2.33 -5.52 21.93
C GLU A 38 3.00 -6.07 20.66
N PHE A 39 2.67 -5.54 19.49
CA PHE A 39 3.24 -5.98 18.22
C PHE A 39 4.73 -5.65 18.09
N ILE A 40 5.18 -4.50 18.59
CA ILE A 40 6.62 -4.13 18.64
C ILE A 40 7.38 -5.12 19.53
N ALA A 41 6.87 -5.38 20.75
CA ALA A 41 7.51 -6.31 21.68
C ALA A 41 7.51 -7.74 21.14
N CYS A 42 6.38 -8.21 20.61
CA CYS A 42 6.25 -9.54 20.04
C CYS A 42 7.11 -9.72 18.79
N SER A 43 7.20 -8.72 17.92
CA SER A 43 8.10 -8.76 16.76
C SER A 43 9.57 -8.78 17.18
N TYR A 44 9.94 -7.94 18.17
CA TYR A 44 11.33 -7.87 18.64
C TYR A 44 11.77 -9.15 19.34
N LYS A 45 10.91 -9.76 20.17
CA LYS A 45 11.23 -10.96 20.95
C LYS A 45 10.76 -12.27 20.32
N LEU A 46 10.10 -12.22 19.16
CA LEU A 46 9.44 -13.37 18.52
C LEU A 46 8.45 -14.08 19.47
N LEU A 47 7.58 -13.28 20.10
CA LEU A 47 6.47 -13.75 20.93
C LEU A 47 5.17 -13.79 20.12
N VAL A 48 4.12 -14.30 20.74
CA VAL A 48 2.78 -14.38 20.15
C VAL A 48 1.91 -13.29 20.80
N PRO A 49 1.38 -12.32 20.02
CA PRO A 49 0.40 -11.37 20.53
C PRO A 49 -0.94 -12.07 20.75
N HIS A 50 -1.93 -11.36 21.25
CA HIS A 50 -3.26 -11.90 21.48
C HIS A 50 -3.79 -12.76 20.29
N PRO A 51 -4.50 -13.89 20.56
CA PRO A 51 -4.93 -14.82 19.52
C PRO A 51 -5.80 -14.16 18.43
N PRO A 52 -5.68 -14.57 17.15
CA PRO A 52 -4.94 -15.71 16.61
C PRO A 52 -3.44 -15.46 16.32
N GLY A 53 -2.89 -14.32 16.74
CA GLY A 53 -1.54 -13.89 16.38
C GLY A 53 -1.44 -13.35 14.95
N ALA A 54 -0.24 -12.87 14.57
CA ALA A 54 0.04 -12.30 13.24
C ALA A 54 1.43 -12.71 12.71
N PRO A 55 1.68 -14.01 12.49
CA PRO A 55 3.03 -14.56 12.32
C PRO A 55 3.84 -13.88 11.19
N THR A 56 3.23 -13.62 10.04
CA THR A 56 3.91 -12.96 8.92
C THR A 56 4.37 -11.55 9.27
N PHE A 57 3.52 -10.76 9.93
CA PHE A 57 3.87 -9.41 10.35
C PHE A 57 4.99 -9.44 11.39
N LEU A 58 4.93 -10.36 12.37
CA LEU A 58 5.93 -10.46 13.44
C LEU A 58 7.31 -10.86 12.90
N LEU A 59 7.37 -11.78 11.94
CA LEU A 59 8.63 -12.17 11.29
C LEU A 59 9.23 -11.03 10.47
N LEU A 60 8.41 -10.29 9.73
CA LEU A 60 8.85 -9.10 9.01
C LEU A 60 9.26 -7.98 9.99
N GLY A 61 8.51 -7.77 11.07
CA GLY A 61 8.85 -6.81 12.12
C GLY A 61 10.17 -7.17 12.79
N ARG A 62 10.43 -8.47 13.02
CA ARG A 62 11.74 -8.95 13.50
C ARG A 62 12.84 -8.59 12.52
N LEU A 63 12.67 -8.83 11.23
CA LEU A 63 13.64 -8.43 10.20
C LEU A 63 13.89 -6.92 10.23
N PHE A 64 12.84 -6.10 10.31
CA PHE A 64 12.99 -4.64 10.39
C PHE A 64 13.72 -4.20 11.65
N SER A 65 13.48 -4.86 12.79
CA SER A 65 14.20 -4.57 14.03
C SER A 65 15.72 -4.83 13.94
N LEU A 66 16.18 -5.70 13.03
CA LEU A 66 17.62 -5.96 12.84
C LEU A 66 18.34 -4.76 12.24
N PHE A 67 17.64 -3.88 11.50
CA PHE A 67 18.21 -2.62 11.01
C PHE A 67 18.45 -1.60 12.12
N ALA A 68 18.09 -1.90 13.37
CA ALA A 68 18.47 -1.11 14.53
C ALA A 68 19.94 -1.27 14.91
N PHE A 69 20.64 -2.28 14.37
CA PHE A 69 22.05 -2.59 14.67
C PHE A 69 22.37 -2.64 16.17
N GLY A 70 21.44 -3.17 16.97
CA GLY A 70 21.57 -3.32 18.43
C GLY A 70 21.02 -2.14 19.26
N ASP A 71 20.68 -1.02 18.64
CA ASP A 71 20.11 0.15 19.31
C ASP A 71 18.59 -0.03 19.54
N VAL A 72 18.22 -0.46 20.75
CA VAL A 72 16.82 -0.74 21.11
C VAL A 72 15.89 0.46 20.96
N THR A 73 16.42 1.69 21.01
CA THR A 73 15.61 2.92 20.87
C THR A 73 15.05 3.10 19.45
N LYS A 74 15.66 2.44 18.45
CA LYS A 74 15.25 2.50 17.03
C LYS A 74 14.28 1.40 16.62
N VAL A 75 14.05 0.41 17.48
CA VAL A 75 13.21 -0.76 17.14
C VAL A 75 11.78 -0.35 16.83
N SER A 76 11.19 0.56 17.62
CA SER A 76 9.81 1.01 17.43
C SER A 76 9.61 1.70 16.08
N VAL A 77 10.46 2.69 15.74
CA VAL A 77 10.36 3.41 14.46
C VAL A 77 10.56 2.48 13.27
N LEU A 78 11.46 1.49 13.36
CA LEU A 78 11.72 0.53 12.29
C LEU A 78 10.54 -0.42 12.09
N ILE A 79 9.94 -0.93 13.17
CA ILE A 79 8.74 -1.78 13.05
C ILE A 79 7.54 -0.96 12.56
N ASN A 80 7.37 0.28 13.03
CA ASN A 80 6.30 1.16 12.54
C ASN A 80 6.50 1.55 11.06
N THR A 81 7.75 1.60 10.58
CA THR A 81 8.07 1.78 9.16
C THR A 81 7.50 0.63 8.31
N LEU A 82 7.54 -0.61 8.81
CA LEU A 82 6.90 -1.74 8.13
C LEU A 82 5.39 -1.50 7.96
N SER A 83 4.71 -1.06 9.03
CA SER A 83 3.29 -0.71 8.97
C SER A 83 3.01 0.40 7.94
N ALA A 84 3.83 1.46 7.91
CA ALA A 84 3.72 2.53 6.92
C ALA A 84 3.88 2.02 5.47
N LEU A 85 4.85 1.15 5.23
CA LEU A 85 5.05 0.54 3.91
C LEU A 85 3.90 -0.39 3.52
N SER A 86 3.43 -1.25 4.43
CA SER A 86 2.28 -2.12 4.19
C SER A 86 1.03 -1.32 3.86
N SER A 87 0.73 -0.24 4.60
CA SER A 87 -0.38 0.66 4.31
C SER A 87 -0.23 1.35 2.94
N SER A 88 0.98 1.75 2.57
CA SER A 88 1.24 2.35 1.26
C SER A 88 1.01 1.38 0.11
N PHE A 89 1.40 0.11 0.27
CA PHE A 89 1.09 -0.93 -0.71
C PHE A 89 -0.41 -1.20 -0.82
N THR A 90 -1.15 -1.15 0.28
CA THR A 90 -2.62 -1.22 0.25
C THR A 90 -3.21 -0.11 -0.62
N VAL A 91 -2.75 1.13 -0.48
CA VAL A 91 -3.17 2.25 -1.32
C VAL A 91 -2.86 2.00 -2.80
N LEU A 92 -1.65 1.50 -3.12
CA LEU A 92 -1.28 1.14 -4.51
C LEU A 92 -2.22 0.08 -5.12
N PHE A 93 -2.52 -0.97 -4.35
CA PHE A 93 -3.40 -2.04 -4.82
C PHE A 93 -4.86 -1.57 -4.91
N LEU A 94 -5.29 -0.69 -4.02
CA LEU A 94 -6.60 -0.06 -4.10
C LEU A 94 -6.72 0.80 -5.37
N PHE A 95 -5.70 1.61 -5.68
CA PHE A 95 -5.62 2.37 -6.92
C PHE A 95 -5.76 1.47 -8.16
N TRP A 96 -5.01 0.36 -8.22
CA TRP A 96 -5.10 -0.57 -9.36
C TRP A 96 -6.43 -1.33 -9.41
N THR A 97 -7.05 -1.61 -8.26
CA THR A 97 -8.37 -2.22 -8.19
C THR A 97 -9.43 -1.26 -8.73
N ILE A 98 -9.42 0.00 -8.29
CA ILE A 98 -10.37 1.02 -8.74
C ILE A 98 -10.20 1.28 -10.24
N THR A 99 -8.97 1.48 -10.72
CA THR A 99 -8.72 1.72 -12.16
C THR A 99 -9.09 0.53 -13.03
N MET A 100 -8.91 -0.71 -12.55
CA MET A 100 -9.37 -1.92 -13.23
C MET A 100 -10.89 -1.96 -13.36
N LEU A 101 -11.62 -1.67 -12.27
CA LEU A 101 -13.08 -1.64 -12.26
C LEU A 101 -13.63 -0.47 -13.09
N ALA A 102 -13.07 0.72 -12.93
CA ALA A 102 -13.44 1.92 -13.68
C ALA A 102 -13.21 1.73 -15.18
N LYS A 103 -12.07 1.15 -15.60
CA LYS A 103 -11.84 0.81 -17.01
C LYS A 103 -12.90 -0.15 -17.54
N LYS A 104 -13.26 -1.17 -16.75
CA LYS A 104 -14.29 -2.14 -17.14
C LYS A 104 -15.66 -1.47 -17.30
N LEU A 105 -16.02 -0.51 -16.44
CA LEU A 105 -17.30 0.21 -16.52
C LEU A 105 -17.33 1.19 -17.69
N VAL A 106 -16.26 1.98 -17.88
CA VAL A 106 -16.20 3.05 -18.89
C VAL A 106 -16.08 2.52 -20.31
N LEU A 107 -15.42 1.37 -20.49
CA LEU A 107 -15.20 0.76 -21.81
C LEU A 107 -16.19 -0.37 -22.12
N HIS A 108 -17.17 -0.63 -21.25
CA HIS A 108 -18.14 -1.68 -21.49
C HIS A 108 -18.96 -1.39 -22.75
N ARG A 109 -18.93 -2.30 -23.72
CA ARG A 109 -19.76 -2.23 -24.93
C ARG A 109 -20.68 -3.45 -24.99
N PRO A 110 -22.00 -3.28 -24.84
CA PRO A 110 -22.92 -4.42 -24.96
C PRO A 110 -22.83 -5.02 -26.36
N GLY A 111 -22.54 -6.33 -26.43
CA GLY A 111 -22.54 -7.11 -27.67
C GLY A 111 -21.19 -7.34 -28.37
N LEU A 112 -20.07 -6.78 -27.89
CA LEU A 112 -18.74 -7.08 -28.42
C LEU A 112 -17.94 -8.05 -27.51
N PRO A 113 -17.35 -9.12 -28.06
CA PRO A 113 -16.43 -9.95 -27.32
C PRO A 113 -15.06 -9.25 -27.23
N ASN A 114 -14.67 -8.86 -26.02
CA ASN A 114 -13.34 -8.34 -25.61
C ASN A 114 -13.11 -6.81 -25.62
N ASP A 115 -13.80 -6.12 -24.71
CA ASP A 115 -13.48 -4.73 -24.31
C ASP A 115 -12.10 -4.60 -23.61
N ARG A 116 -11.42 -5.71 -23.29
CA ARG A 116 -10.14 -5.74 -22.57
C ARG A 116 -8.98 -5.12 -23.35
N LEU A 117 -9.00 -5.24 -24.68
CA LEU A 117 -7.97 -4.72 -25.58
C LEU A 117 -8.23 -3.26 -26.00
N ALA A 118 -9.41 -2.71 -25.67
CA ALA A 118 -9.72 -1.33 -25.98
C ALA A 118 -8.82 -0.38 -25.17
N GLU A 119 -8.18 0.54 -25.89
CA GLU A 119 -7.47 1.67 -25.30
C GLU A 119 -8.49 2.80 -25.04
N PRO A 120 -8.58 3.32 -23.80
CA PRO A 120 -9.45 4.45 -23.51
C PRO A 120 -8.98 5.71 -24.24
N THR A 121 -9.92 6.58 -24.59
CA THR A 121 -9.61 7.93 -25.07
C THR A 121 -8.88 8.74 -23.99
N GLY A 122 -8.30 9.89 -24.35
CA GLY A 122 -7.62 10.76 -23.39
C GLY A 122 -8.51 11.20 -22.21
N GLY A 123 -9.76 11.57 -22.50
CA GLY A 123 -10.74 11.94 -21.47
C GLY A 123 -11.13 10.77 -20.56
N GLN A 124 -11.37 9.59 -21.14
CA GLN A 124 -11.65 8.38 -20.36
C GLN A 124 -10.45 7.96 -19.51
N THR A 125 -9.23 8.12 -20.02
CA THR A 125 -8.00 7.85 -19.28
C THR A 125 -7.89 8.75 -18.07
N ALA A 126 -8.10 10.06 -18.24
CA ALA A 126 -8.08 11.02 -17.13
C ALA A 126 -9.16 10.68 -16.08
N LEU A 127 -10.37 10.32 -16.52
CA LEU A 127 -11.46 9.92 -15.63
C LEU A 127 -11.13 8.65 -14.82
N ILE A 128 -10.60 7.61 -15.48
CA ILE A 128 -10.23 6.35 -14.82
C ILE A 128 -9.10 6.56 -13.81
N LEU A 129 -8.03 7.27 -14.21
CA LEU A 129 -6.88 7.53 -13.34
C LEU A 129 -7.26 8.46 -12.18
N GLY A 130 -8.10 9.47 -12.42
CA GLY A 130 -8.61 10.37 -11.40
C GLY A 130 -9.47 9.65 -10.37
N ALA A 131 -10.37 8.76 -10.82
CA ALA A 131 -11.15 7.92 -9.91
C ALA A 131 -10.26 7.04 -9.03
N GLY A 132 -9.22 6.43 -9.62
CA GLY A 132 -8.24 5.65 -8.88
C GLY A 132 -7.48 6.47 -7.85
N ALA A 133 -7.00 7.66 -8.23
CA ALA A 133 -6.18 8.50 -7.36
C ALA A 133 -6.95 9.17 -6.21
N VAL A 134 -8.24 9.46 -6.40
CA VAL A 134 -9.10 10.04 -5.35
C VAL A 134 -9.67 8.95 -4.43
N GLY A 135 -9.97 7.77 -4.98
CA GLY A 135 -10.59 6.68 -4.22
C GLY A 135 -9.61 5.79 -3.45
N ALA A 136 -8.31 5.88 -3.75
CA ALA A 136 -7.25 5.14 -3.06
C ALA A 136 -6.57 5.99 -2.00
#